data_AF-A0A401PY79-F1
#
_entry.id   AF-A0A401PY79-F1
#
_cell.length_a   1.000
_cell.length_b   1.000
_cell.length_c   1.000
_cell.angle_alpha   90.00
_cell.angle_beta   90.00
_cell.angle_gamma   90.00
#
_symmetry.space_group_name_H-M   'P 1'
#
loop_
_entity.id
_entity.type
_entity.pdbx_description
1 polymer ?
#
loop_
_entity_poly.entity_id
_entity_poly.type
_entity_poly.pdbx_seq_one_letter_code
_entity_poly.pdbx_strand_id
1 'polypeptide(L)'
;YQSNTAADILNTITNIQPKESSGGAGETRESSVFKLSDAMLKKLPPDYLAHEVKARLIKMGIFNSINIFLRQEIDRMQKVITMLRSCLTDLQLAIEGTIIMSENLTDALDNMYNARVPELWKKISWDSSTLGFWFTEFLERNAQFSSWIYDGRPNVFWMTGFFNPQGFLTAMRQEVTRAHRGWALDSVTLHNEVTKLMKEEIKIPPPVCIQ
;
A
#
# COMPACT_ATOMS: atom_id res chain seq x y z
N TYR A 1 15.25 0.49 22.00
CA TYR A 1 14.73 -0.27 23.17
C TYR A 1 13.94 0.64 24.09
N GLN A 2 14.56 1.58 24.82
CA GLN A 2 13.85 2.48 25.75
C GLN A 2 12.71 3.29 25.10
N SER A 3 12.88 3.76 23.85
CA SER A 3 11.82 4.45 23.11
C SER A 3 10.61 3.56 22.78
N ASN A 4 10.82 2.26 22.54
CA ASN A 4 9.73 1.33 22.21
C ASN A 4 8.96 1.00 23.49
N THR A 5 9.65 0.75 24.60
CA THR A 5 9.03 0.52 25.91
C THR A 5 8.23 1.74 26.38
N ALA A 6 8.74 2.95 26.16
CA ALA A 6 8.00 4.18 26.46
C ALA A 6 6.75 4.33 25.59
N ALA A 7 6.83 4.00 24.29
CA ALA A 7 5.67 4.00 23.39
C ALA A 7 4.63 2.95 23.82
N ASP A 8 5.05 1.74 24.21
CA ASP A 8 4.15 0.69 24.68
C ASP A 8 3.43 1.09 25.96
N ILE A 9 4.15 1.66 26.94
CA ILE A 9 3.55 2.16 28.19
C ILE A 9 2.55 3.29 27.89
N LEU A 10 2.89 4.24 27.03
CA LEU A 10 1.98 5.32 26.62
C LEU A 10 0.75 4.76 25.90
N ASN A 11 0.92 3.76 25.03
CA ASN A 11 -0.18 3.08 24.35
C ASN A 11 -1.11 2.38 25.37
N THR A 12 -0.55 1.71 26.38
CA THR A 12 -1.32 1.11 27.47
C THR A 12 -2.09 2.15 28.27
N ILE A 13 -1.45 3.28 28.62
CA ILE A 13 -2.11 4.38 29.36
C ILE A 13 -3.27 4.96 28.55
N THR A 14 -3.09 5.23 27.25
CA THR A 14 -4.17 5.72 26.38
C THR A 14 -5.31 4.71 26.27
N ASN A 15 -5.01 3.41 26.22
CA ASN A 15 -6.03 2.37 26.09
C ASN A 15 -6.86 2.15 27.37
N ILE A 16 -6.35 2.53 28.55
CA ILE A 16 -7.03 2.41 29.85
C ILE A 16 -7.88 3.65 30.18
N GLN A 17 -7.67 4.78 29.48
CA GLN A 17 -8.48 5.98 29.71
C GLN A 17 -9.98 5.68 29.46
N PRO A 18 -10.88 6.09 30.37
CA PRO A 18 -12.30 5.86 30.21
C PRO A 18 -12.77 6.50 28.90
N LYS A 19 -13.31 5.66 27.99
CA LYS A 19 -13.77 6.06 26.67
C LYS A 19 -15.17 6.70 26.69
N GLU A 20 -15.78 6.78 27.87
CA GLU A 20 -17.08 7.43 28.06
C GLU A 20 -16.93 8.95 27.96
N SER A 21 -17.79 9.53 27.13
CA SER A 21 -17.86 10.95 26.81
C SER A 21 -17.87 11.82 28.06
N SER A 22 -16.79 12.56 28.28
CA SER A 22 -16.89 13.79 29.08
C SER A 22 -17.86 14.71 28.34
N GLY A 23 -18.99 15.01 28.97
CA GLY A 23 -20.11 15.77 28.42
C GLY A 23 -19.80 17.25 28.16
N GLY A 24 -18.85 17.52 27.26
CA GLY A 24 -18.60 18.83 26.68
C GLY A 24 -19.31 18.93 25.33
N ALA A 25 -19.81 20.13 24.99
CA ALA A 25 -20.40 20.48 23.69
C ALA A 25 -19.35 20.51 22.54
N GLY A 26 -18.47 19.52 22.49
CA GLY A 26 -17.46 19.31 21.46
C GLY A 26 -17.89 18.25 20.45
N GLU A 27 -17.16 18.20 19.34
CA GLU A 27 -17.35 17.17 18.32
C GLU A 27 -17.15 15.77 18.92
N THR A 28 -18.08 14.84 18.65
CA THR A 28 -17.97 13.47 19.16
C THR A 28 -16.87 12.70 18.43
N ARG A 29 -16.38 11.62 19.04
CA ARG A 29 -15.36 10.74 18.43
C ARG A 29 -15.88 10.18 17.10
N GLU A 30 -17.14 9.77 17.08
CA GLU A 30 -17.85 9.25 15.92
C GLU A 30 -17.94 10.30 14.82
N SER A 31 -18.28 11.55 15.14
CA SER A 31 -18.37 12.64 14.15
C SER A 31 -17.00 12.94 13.52
N SER A 32 -15.94 12.94 14.34
CA SER A 32 -14.57 13.15 13.87
C SER A 32 -14.11 12.03 12.94
N VAL A 33 -14.34 10.77 13.33
CA VAL A 33 -14.01 9.60 12.52
C VAL A 33 -14.85 9.55 11.24
N PHE A 34 -16.12 9.92 11.29
CA PHE A 34 -16.98 9.96 10.11
C PHE A 34 -16.44 10.92 9.05
N LYS A 35 -16.03 12.15 9.46
CA LYS A 35 -15.41 13.13 8.55
C LYS A 35 -14.09 12.62 7.97
N LEU A 36 -13.28 11.94 8.78
CA LEU A 36 -12.03 11.34 8.32
C LEU A 36 -12.28 10.22 7.31
N SER A 37 -13.22 9.31 7.60
CA SER A 37 -13.66 8.24 6.69
C SER A 37 -14.16 8.80 5.36
N ASP A 38 -14.99 9.84 5.39
CA ASP A 38 -15.49 10.53 4.20
C ASP A 38 -14.35 11.12 3.35
N ALA A 39 -13.40 11.81 4.00
CA ALA A 39 -12.24 12.38 3.33
C ALA A 39 -11.32 11.30 2.71
N MET A 40 -11.16 10.15 3.38
CA MET A 40 -10.39 9.01 2.85
C MET A 40 -11.11 8.34 1.68
N LEU A 41 -12.42 8.08 1.80
CA LEU A 41 -13.25 7.48 0.73
C LEU A 41 -13.20 8.31 -0.56
N LYS A 42 -13.27 9.64 -0.45
CA LYS A 42 -13.17 10.57 -1.60
C LYS A 42 -11.82 10.50 -2.32
N LYS A 43 -10.76 10.08 -1.63
CA LYS A 43 -9.41 9.94 -2.19
C LYS A 43 -9.08 8.50 -2.60
N LEU A 44 -9.98 7.54 -2.38
CA LEU A 44 -9.71 6.16 -2.74
C LEU A 44 -9.54 6.01 -4.26
N PRO A 45 -8.46 5.36 -4.72
CA PRO A 45 -8.35 4.93 -6.11
C PRO A 45 -9.51 4.01 -6.52
N PRO A 46 -9.92 4.01 -7.80
CA PRO A 46 -10.88 3.04 -8.31
C PRO A 46 -10.33 1.61 -8.26
N ASP A 47 -11.22 0.63 -8.33
CA ASP A 47 -10.82 -0.78 -8.41
C ASP A 47 -10.13 -1.09 -9.74
N TYR A 48 -9.09 -1.92 -9.67
CA TYR A 48 -8.48 -2.56 -10.81
C TYR A 48 -9.42 -3.60 -11.43
N LEU A 49 -9.97 -3.27 -12.60
CA LEU A 49 -10.82 -4.19 -13.34
C LEU A 49 -9.96 -5.31 -13.96
N ALA A 50 -10.18 -6.55 -13.51
CA ALA A 50 -9.35 -7.70 -13.88
C ALA A 50 -9.22 -7.90 -15.41
N HIS A 51 -10.28 -7.63 -16.17
CA HIS A 51 -10.26 -7.75 -17.62
C HIS A 51 -9.42 -6.65 -18.29
N GLU A 52 -9.46 -5.42 -17.78
CA GLU A 52 -8.64 -4.30 -18.28
C GLU A 52 -7.16 -4.53 -17.98
N VAL A 53 -6.83 -4.88 -16.74
CA VAL A 53 -5.45 -5.20 -16.32
C VAL A 53 -4.89 -6.32 -17.19
N LYS A 54 -5.67 -7.39 -17.41
CA LYS A 54 -5.27 -8.50 -18.28
C LYS A 54 -5.03 -8.03 -19.72
N ALA A 55 -5.91 -7.21 -20.29
CA ALA A 55 -5.76 -6.70 -21.65
C ALA A 55 -4.49 -5.82 -21.79
N ARG A 56 -4.17 -5.01 -20.78
CA ARG A 56 -2.95 -4.18 -20.73
C ARG A 56 -1.69 -5.04 -20.63
N LEU A 57 -1.69 -6.04 -19.74
CA LEU A 57 -0.57 -6.98 -19.59
C LEU A 57 -0.30 -7.78 -20.87
N ILE A 58 -1.35 -8.17 -21.62
CA ILE A 58 -1.19 -8.82 -22.93
C ILE A 58 -0.41 -7.92 -23.89
N LYS A 59 -0.75 -6.62 -23.97
CA LYS A 59 -0.05 -5.64 -24.82
C LYS A 59 1.41 -5.43 -24.39
N MET A 60 1.69 -5.51 -23.09
CA MET A 60 3.04 -5.35 -22.54
C MET A 60 3.90 -6.63 -22.63
N GLY A 61 3.31 -7.77 -22.99
CA GLY A 61 3.95 -9.09 -22.94
C GLY A 61 3.66 -9.80 -21.63
N ILE A 62 2.52 -10.50 -21.56
CA ILE A 62 2.00 -11.13 -20.33
C ILE A 62 2.93 -12.19 -19.72
N PHE A 63 3.84 -12.76 -20.52
CA PHE A 63 4.80 -13.78 -20.08
C PHE A 63 6.16 -13.20 -19.62
N ASN A 64 6.36 -11.88 -19.75
CA ASN A 64 7.54 -11.21 -19.23
C ASN A 64 7.51 -11.28 -17.71
N SER A 65 8.61 -11.73 -17.10
CA SER A 65 8.70 -11.96 -15.64
C SER A 65 8.32 -10.72 -14.84
N ILE A 66 8.75 -9.54 -15.29
CA ILE A 66 8.42 -8.25 -14.69
C ILE A 66 6.92 -7.92 -14.76
N ASN A 67 6.23 -8.27 -15.85
CA ASN A 67 4.78 -8.05 -15.97
C ASN A 67 3.97 -9.05 -15.13
N ILE A 68 4.48 -10.28 -14.97
CA ILE A 68 3.90 -11.26 -14.04
C ILE A 68 4.02 -10.73 -12.60
N PHE A 69 5.17 -10.16 -12.24
CA PHE A 69 5.38 -9.50 -10.95
C PHE A 69 4.40 -8.35 -10.74
N LEU A 70 4.29 -7.41 -11.70
CA LEU A 70 3.34 -6.29 -11.63
C LEU A 70 1.90 -6.78 -11.39
N ARG A 71 1.47 -7.82 -12.09
CA ARG A 71 0.14 -8.40 -11.90
C ARG A 71 -0.09 -8.84 -10.45
N GLN A 72 0.87 -9.56 -9.85
CA GLN A 72 0.75 -10.04 -8.47
C GLN A 72 0.67 -8.88 -7.46
N GLU A 73 1.43 -7.82 -7.70
CA GLU A 73 1.40 -6.61 -6.87
C GLU A 73 0.04 -5.87 -7.00
N ILE A 74 -0.50 -5.75 -8.21
CA ILE A 74 -1.84 -5.18 -8.46
C ILE A 74 -2.92 -6.03 -7.78
N ASP A 75 -2.87 -7.36 -7.91
CA ASP A 75 -3.83 -8.27 -7.28
C ASP A 75 -3.81 -8.11 -5.74
N ARG A 76 -2.65 -7.82 -5.15
CA ARG A 76 -2.52 -7.54 -3.71
C ARG A 76 -3.02 -6.13 -3.34
N MET A 77 -2.68 -5.11 -4.13
CA MET A 77 -3.18 -3.75 -3.93
C MET A 77 -4.72 -3.70 -4.01
N GLN A 78 -5.32 -4.43 -4.95
CA GLN A 78 -6.77 -4.51 -5.08
C GLN A 78 -7.44 -5.03 -3.81
N LYS A 79 -6.85 -6.03 -3.12
CA LYS A 79 -7.37 -6.52 -1.85
C LYS A 79 -7.36 -5.43 -0.77
N VAL A 80 -6.32 -4.60 -0.74
CA VAL A 80 -6.22 -3.46 0.19
C VAL A 80 -7.29 -2.41 -0.14
N ILE A 81 -7.46 -2.06 -1.42
CA ILE A 81 -8.49 -1.10 -1.87
C ILE A 81 -9.89 -1.59 -1.47
N THR A 82 -10.24 -2.84 -1.80
CA THR A 82 -11.55 -3.40 -1.49
C THR A 82 -11.80 -3.44 0.00
N MET A 83 -10.84 -3.93 0.79
CA MET A 83 -10.97 -3.97 2.25
C MET A 83 -11.18 -2.58 2.83
N LEU A 84 -10.37 -1.60 2.42
CA LEU A 84 -10.45 -0.24 2.95
C LEU A 84 -11.77 0.42 2.57
N ARG A 85 -12.23 0.25 1.32
CA ARG A 85 -13.52 0.78 0.84
C ARG A 85 -14.68 0.20 1.64
N SER A 86 -14.73 -1.12 1.80
CA SER A 86 -15.78 -1.79 2.58
C SER A 86 -15.75 -1.35 4.03
N CYS A 87 -14.58 -1.36 4.67
CA CYS A 87 -14.45 -1.00 6.07
C CYS A 87 -14.88 0.45 6.34
N LEU A 88 -14.46 1.41 5.53
CA LEU A 88 -14.85 2.82 5.70
C LEU A 88 -16.34 3.06 5.44
N THR A 89 -16.91 2.39 4.43
CA THR A 89 -18.35 2.51 4.12
C THR A 89 -19.20 1.92 5.23
N ASP A 90 -18.87 0.71 5.69
CA ASP A 90 -19.57 0.05 6.79
C ASP A 90 -19.40 0.82 8.09
N LEU A 91 -18.23 1.43 8.34
CA LEU A 91 -18.00 2.27 9.50
C LEU A 91 -18.91 3.51 9.49
N GLN A 92 -19.09 4.17 8.35
CA GLN A 92 -20.05 5.29 8.23
C GLN A 92 -21.48 4.85 8.53
N LEU A 93 -21.92 3.74 7.93
CA LEU A 93 -23.26 3.18 8.16
C LEU A 93 -23.47 2.76 9.62
N ALA A 94 -22.43 2.25 10.29
CA ALA A 94 -22.51 1.87 11.70
C ALA A 94 -22.58 3.09 12.62
N ILE A 95 -21.82 4.14 12.33
CA ILE A 95 -21.89 5.42 13.06
C ILE A 95 -23.27 6.06 12.93
N GLU A 96 -23.90 5.97 11.76
CA GLU A 96 -25.26 6.44 11.52
C GLU A 96 -26.35 5.54 12.14
N GLY A 97 -25.97 4.38 12.68
CA GLY A 97 -26.90 3.40 13.26
C GLY A 97 -27.67 2.58 12.24
N THR A 98 -27.27 2.61 10.96
CA THR A 98 -27.89 1.83 9.87
C THR A 98 -27.49 0.35 9.94
N ILE A 99 -26.26 0.05 10.36
CA ILE A 99 -25.78 -1.31 10.59
C ILE A 99 -25.20 -1.47 11.99
N ILE A 100 -25.05 -2.72 12.43
CA ILE A 100 -24.53 -3.04 13.77
C ILE A 100 -23.01 -2.80 13.80
N MET A 101 -22.55 -2.10 14.85
CA MET A 101 -21.12 -1.92 15.13
C MET A 101 -20.48 -3.27 15.49
N SER A 102 -19.73 -3.85 14.55
CA SER A 102 -18.96 -5.08 14.77
C SER A 102 -17.63 -4.81 15.46
N GLU A 103 -16.98 -5.85 15.99
CA GLU A 103 -15.65 -5.74 16.63
C GLU A 103 -14.61 -5.08 15.70
N ASN A 104 -14.59 -5.46 14.42
CA ASN A 104 -13.69 -4.86 13.44
C ASN A 104 -13.98 -3.37 13.18
N LEU A 105 -15.25 -2.96 13.22
CA LEU A 105 -15.64 -1.56 13.04
C LEU A 105 -15.33 -0.73 14.29
N THR A 106 -15.49 -1.30 15.49
CA THR A 106 -15.05 -0.69 16.74
C THR A 106 -13.53 -0.50 16.77
N ASP A 107 -12.75 -1.51 16.38
CA ASP A 107 -11.30 -1.40 16.24
C ASP A 107 -10.91 -0.30 15.24
N ALA A 108 -11.59 -0.25 14.09
CA ALA A 108 -11.35 0.79 13.10
C ALA A 108 -11.65 2.19 13.65
N LEU A 109 -12.80 2.39 14.30
CA LEU A 109 -13.19 3.65 14.91
C LEU A 109 -12.17 4.12 15.96
N ASP A 110 -11.80 3.24 16.88
CA ASP A 110 -10.87 3.55 17.95
C ASP A 110 -9.46 3.87 17.43
N ASN A 111 -8.94 3.09 16.50
CA ASN A 111 -7.62 3.34 15.92
C ASN A 111 -7.62 4.61 15.07
N MET A 112 -8.63 4.83 14.24
CA MET A 112 -8.73 6.03 13.41
C MET A 112 -8.80 7.30 14.26
N TYR A 113 -9.61 7.30 15.33
CA TYR A 113 -9.67 8.42 16.27
C TYR A 113 -8.31 8.72 16.92
N ASN A 114 -7.54 7.68 17.23
CA ASN A 114 -6.21 7.79 17.83
C ASN A 114 -5.07 7.94 16.80
N ALA A 115 -5.40 8.22 15.52
CA ALA A 115 -4.44 8.31 14.41
C ALA A 115 -3.54 7.09 14.21
N ARG A 116 -4.02 5.90 14.59
CA ARG A 116 -3.38 4.59 14.40
C ARG A 116 -4.03 3.82 13.26
N VAL A 117 -3.26 2.89 12.68
CA VAL A 117 -3.77 2.00 11.64
C VAL A 117 -4.55 0.85 12.28
N PRO A 118 -5.81 0.58 11.88
CA PRO A 118 -6.58 -0.58 12.33
C PRO A 118 -5.89 -1.92 12.06
N GLU A 119 -6.14 -2.91 12.90
CA GLU A 119 -5.36 -4.16 12.89
C GLU A 119 -5.61 -4.99 11.63
N LEU A 120 -6.86 -5.04 11.19
CA LEU A 120 -7.24 -5.70 9.93
C LEU A 120 -6.48 -5.13 8.74
N TRP A 121 -6.23 -3.81 8.74
CA TRP A 121 -5.57 -3.14 7.64
C TRP A 121 -4.10 -3.50 7.59
N LYS A 122 -3.41 -3.49 8.73
CA LYS A 122 -2.00 -3.91 8.84
C LYS A 122 -1.80 -5.34 8.36
N LYS A 123 -2.68 -6.26 8.80
CA LYS A 123 -2.59 -7.69 8.48
C LYS A 123 -2.55 -7.99 6.98
N ILE A 124 -3.21 -7.17 6.17
CA ILE A 124 -3.26 -7.36 4.71
C ILE A 124 -2.30 -6.46 3.93
N SER A 125 -1.74 -5.43 4.58
CA SER A 125 -0.95 -4.37 3.93
C SER A 125 0.50 -4.35 4.42
N TRP A 126 0.91 -3.25 5.07
CA TRP A 126 2.24 -2.96 5.61
C TRP A 126 2.11 -2.20 6.93
N ASP A 127 3.19 -2.18 7.69
CA ASP A 127 3.29 -1.40 8.91
C ASP A 127 3.62 0.06 8.59
N SER A 128 3.00 0.97 9.33
CA SER A 128 3.28 2.41 9.24
C SER A 128 3.12 3.06 10.61
N SER A 129 3.76 4.22 10.80
CA SER A 129 3.85 4.88 12.10
C SER A 129 2.53 5.54 12.53
N THR A 130 1.77 6.08 11.58
CA THR A 130 0.46 6.70 11.82
C THR A 130 -0.50 6.38 10.69
N LEU A 131 -1.80 6.57 10.93
CA LEU A 131 -2.82 6.46 9.90
C LEU A 131 -2.57 7.40 8.71
N GLY A 132 -2.11 8.63 8.97
CA GLY A 132 -1.81 9.61 7.93
C GLY A 132 -0.67 9.19 7.01
N PHE A 133 0.41 8.65 7.59
CA PHE A 133 1.52 8.09 6.81
C PHE A 133 1.06 6.86 6.04
N TRP A 134 0.35 5.93 6.69
CA TRP A 134 -0.16 4.72 6.04
C TRP A 134 -1.01 5.05 4.82
N PHE A 135 -1.91 6.03 4.93
CA PHE A 135 -2.78 6.41 3.82
C PHE A 135 -2.01 7.12 2.70
N THR A 136 -1.00 7.92 3.03
CA THR A 136 -0.11 8.54 2.05
C THR A 136 0.67 7.46 1.27
N GLU A 137 1.28 6.52 1.98
CA GLU A 137 1.97 5.38 1.37
C GLU A 137 1.02 4.54 0.51
N PHE A 138 -0.23 4.35 0.95
CA PHE A 138 -1.24 3.63 0.17
C PHE A 138 -1.49 4.29 -1.19
N LEU A 139 -1.67 5.62 -1.20
CA LEU A 139 -1.86 6.38 -2.43
C LEU A 139 -0.61 6.33 -3.33
N GLU A 140 0.58 6.49 -2.77
CA GLU A 140 1.84 6.47 -3.52
C GLU A 140 2.15 5.09 -4.12
N ARG A 141 1.96 4.01 -3.34
CA ARG A 141 2.09 2.63 -3.83
C ARG A 141 1.12 2.37 -4.96
N ASN A 142 -0.15 2.76 -4.79
CA ASN A 142 -1.14 2.62 -5.83
C ASN A 142 -0.78 3.44 -7.08
N ALA A 143 -0.29 4.67 -6.93
CA ALA A 143 0.12 5.52 -8.05
C ALA A 143 1.24 4.88 -8.86
N GLN A 144 2.22 4.23 -8.20
CA GLN A 144 3.26 3.46 -8.89
C GLN A 144 2.67 2.33 -9.73
N PHE A 145 1.77 1.51 -9.17
CA PHE A 145 1.17 0.39 -9.92
C PHE A 145 0.25 0.85 -11.04
N SER A 146 -0.56 1.87 -10.77
CA SER A 146 -1.51 2.44 -11.73
C SER A 146 -0.78 3.06 -12.92
N SER A 147 0.19 3.96 -12.68
CA SER A 147 0.99 4.52 -13.78
C SER A 147 1.73 3.45 -14.55
N TRP A 148 2.26 2.42 -13.87
CA TRP A 148 2.93 1.32 -14.55
C TRP A 148 2.01 0.56 -15.51
N ILE A 149 0.81 0.15 -15.07
CA ILE A 149 -0.10 -0.63 -15.92
C ILE A 149 -0.78 0.22 -17.01
N TYR A 150 -1.03 1.50 -16.77
CA TYR A 150 -1.78 2.36 -17.69
C TYR A 150 -0.89 3.19 -18.62
N ASP A 151 0.24 3.70 -18.14
CA ASP A 151 1.14 4.61 -18.86
C ASP A 151 2.41 3.89 -19.36
N GLY A 152 2.75 2.76 -18.75
CA GLY A 152 3.88 1.91 -19.13
C GLY A 152 4.97 1.85 -18.06
N ARG A 153 6.00 1.04 -18.33
CA ARG A 153 7.06 0.74 -17.37
C ARG A 153 7.83 2.02 -16.97
N PRO A 154 7.90 2.37 -15.67
CA PRO A 154 8.68 3.50 -15.24
C PRO A 154 10.19 3.19 -15.28
N ASN A 155 11.01 4.23 -15.39
CA ASN A 155 12.47 4.11 -15.33
C ASN A 155 12.98 3.97 -13.89
N VAL A 156 12.21 4.46 -12.92
CA VAL A 156 12.55 4.46 -11.49
C VAL A 156 11.43 3.80 -10.71
N PHE A 157 11.80 2.87 -9.83
CA PHE A 157 10.86 2.17 -8.97
C PHE A 157 11.11 2.52 -7.51
N TRP A 158 10.05 2.84 -6.78
CA TRP A 158 10.09 2.93 -5.32
C TRP A 158 10.09 1.52 -4.72
N MET A 159 11.29 1.03 -4.41
CA MET A 159 11.52 -0.35 -3.98
C MET A 159 10.77 -0.74 -2.71
N THR A 160 10.72 0.13 -1.71
CA THR A 160 9.97 -0.13 -0.46
C THR A 160 8.46 0.03 -0.64
N GLY A 161 8.03 0.56 -1.80
CA GLY A 161 6.64 0.63 -2.25
C GLY A 161 6.06 -0.71 -2.70
N PHE A 162 6.90 -1.70 -3.00
CA PHE A 162 6.45 -3.06 -3.31
C PHE A 162 6.02 -3.83 -2.07
N PHE A 163 5.03 -4.70 -2.24
CA PHE A 163 4.70 -5.74 -1.27
C PHE A 163 5.75 -6.86 -1.26
N ASN A 164 6.38 -7.15 -2.40
CA ASN A 164 7.45 -8.14 -2.52
C ASN A 164 8.69 -7.59 -3.27
N PRO A 165 9.54 -6.77 -2.63
CA PRO A 165 10.73 -6.21 -3.27
C PRO A 165 11.74 -7.28 -3.73
N GLN A 166 11.84 -8.42 -3.04
CA GLN A 166 12.69 -9.54 -3.46
C GLN A 166 12.16 -10.23 -4.73
N GLY A 167 10.84 -10.33 -4.85
CA GLY A 167 10.16 -10.82 -6.04
C GLY A 167 10.47 -9.95 -7.26
N PHE A 168 10.53 -8.63 -7.10
CA PHE A 168 10.93 -7.71 -8.17
C PHE A 168 12.35 -7.98 -8.65
N LEU A 169 13.32 -8.09 -7.73
CA LEU A 169 14.71 -8.38 -8.07
C LEU A 169 14.86 -9.74 -8.77
N THR A 170 14.08 -10.74 -8.36
CA THR A 170 14.03 -12.05 -9.01
C THR A 170 13.46 -11.94 -10.43
N ALA A 171 12.36 -11.21 -10.60
CA ALA A 171 11.73 -11.00 -11.90
C ALA A 171 12.65 -10.22 -12.86
N MET A 172 13.42 -9.26 -12.35
CA MET A 172 14.43 -8.51 -13.10
C MET A 172 15.55 -9.43 -13.60
N ARG A 173 16.11 -10.28 -12.71
CA ARG A 173 17.13 -11.27 -13.13
C ARG A 173 16.60 -12.20 -14.21
N GLN A 174 15.38 -12.71 -14.04
CA GLN A 174 14.73 -13.56 -15.05
C GLN A 174 14.55 -12.85 -16.39
N GLU A 175 14.22 -11.57 -16.39
CA GLU A 175 14.07 -10.77 -17.61
C GLU A 175 15.42 -10.65 -18.35
N VAL A 176 16.49 -10.32 -17.61
CA VAL A 176 17.85 -10.23 -18.15
C VAL A 176 18.33 -11.58 -18.69
N THR A 177 18.15 -12.66 -17.94
CA THR A 177 18.52 -14.02 -18.38
C THR A 177 17.79 -14.41 -19.67
N ARG A 178 16.49 -14.11 -19.78
CA ARG A 178 15.70 -14.46 -20.97
C ARG A 178 16.08 -13.62 -22.20
N ALA A 179 16.56 -12.40 -22.00
CA ALA A 179 17.05 -11.55 -23.08
C ALA A 179 18.41 -12.02 -23.66
N HIS A 180 19.19 -12.79 -22.90
CA HIS A 180 20.53 -13.24 -23.30
C HIS A 180 20.58 -14.76 -23.53
N ARG A 181 20.65 -15.16 -24.81
CA ARG A 181 20.69 -16.57 -25.19
C ARG A 181 21.91 -17.28 -24.57
N GLY A 182 21.67 -18.36 -23.84
CA GLY A 182 22.70 -19.19 -23.23
C GLY A 182 23.09 -18.79 -21.81
N TRP A 183 22.53 -17.71 -21.26
CA TRP A 183 22.73 -17.36 -19.85
C TRP A 183 21.85 -18.23 -18.96
N ALA A 184 22.41 -18.66 -17.82
CA ALA A 184 21.65 -19.31 -16.76
C ALA A 184 21.20 -18.26 -15.74
N LEU A 185 20.13 -18.52 -14.98
CA LEU A 185 19.71 -17.59 -13.93
C LEU A 185 20.81 -17.41 -12.87
N ASP A 186 21.50 -18.50 -12.54
CA ASP A 186 22.56 -18.53 -11.53
C ASP A 186 23.82 -17.79 -11.97
N SER A 187 24.02 -17.57 -13.27
CA SER A 187 25.14 -16.77 -13.78
C SER A 187 24.86 -15.26 -13.77
N VAL A 188 23.64 -14.83 -13.42
CA VAL A 188 23.26 -13.41 -13.37
C VAL A 188 23.24 -12.92 -11.93
N THR A 189 24.12 -11.96 -11.61
CA THR A 189 24.20 -11.30 -10.31
C THR A 189 23.65 -9.87 -10.35
N LEU A 190 23.11 -9.40 -9.22
CA LEU A 190 22.70 -8.00 -9.08
C LEU A 190 23.93 -7.14 -8.77
N HIS A 191 24.07 -6.04 -9.51
CA HIS A 191 25.08 -5.02 -9.26
C HIS A 191 24.38 -3.71 -8.88
N ASN A 192 24.91 -3.02 -7.86
CA ASN A 192 24.39 -1.74 -7.40
C ASN A 192 25.47 -0.68 -7.51
N GLU A 193 25.13 0.45 -8.13
CA GLU A 193 25.97 1.64 -8.19
C GLU A 193 25.31 2.77 -7.41
N VAL A 194 26.08 3.44 -6.54
CA VAL A 194 25.59 4.59 -5.78
C VAL A 194 25.75 5.83 -6.65
N THR A 195 24.63 6.46 -7.00
CA THR A 195 24.61 7.66 -7.84
C THR A 195 24.22 8.90 -7.04
N LYS A 196 24.51 10.08 -7.58
CA LYS A 196 24.04 11.38 -7.05
C LYS A 196 22.75 11.85 -7.73
N LEU A 197 22.19 11.04 -8.63
CA LEU A 197 21.03 11.39 -9.44
C LEU A 197 19.76 11.36 -8.60
N MET A 198 18.93 12.38 -8.79
CA MET A 198 17.57 12.43 -8.28
C MET A 198 16.61 11.74 -9.27
N LYS A 199 15.41 11.40 -8.78
CA LYS A 199 14.39 10.68 -9.56
C LYS A 199 14.09 11.38 -10.90
N GLU A 200 14.01 12.71 -10.89
CA GLU A 200 13.62 13.54 -12.04
C GLU A 200 14.70 13.59 -13.13
N GLU A 201 15.93 13.25 -12.79
CA GLU A 201 17.07 13.24 -13.71
C GLU A 201 17.15 11.94 -14.52
N ILE A 202 16.48 10.87 -14.06
CA ILE A 202 16.50 9.54 -14.69
C ILE A 202 15.39 9.43 -15.75
N LYS A 203 15.74 9.79 -16.99
CA LYS A 203 14.81 9.77 -18.13
C LYS A 203 14.92 8.54 -19.03
N ILE A 204 15.98 7.75 -18.87
CA ILE A 204 16.33 6.64 -19.77
C ILE A 204 16.57 5.40 -18.88
N PRO A 205 16.15 4.20 -19.31
CA PRO A 205 16.52 2.97 -18.64
C PRO A 205 18.04 2.77 -18.61
N PRO A 206 18.57 1.99 -17.64
CA PRO A 206 20.00 1.71 -17.59
C PRO A 206 20.49 1.00 -18.87
N PRO A 207 21.76 1.21 -19.26
CA PRO A 207 22.36 0.49 -20.38
C PRO A 207 22.33 -1.03 -20.12
N VAL A 208 22.20 -1.81 -21.20
CA VAL A 208 22.08 -3.27 -21.14
C VAL A 208 23.25 -3.86 -20.36
N CYS A 209 22.93 -4.73 -19.37
CA CYS A 209 23.91 -5.35 -18.48
C CYS A 209 25.01 -6.06 -19.28
N ILE A 210 26.26 -5.78 -18.93
CA ILE A 210 27.44 -6.56 -19.35
C ILE A 210 27.70 -7.60 -18.25
N GLN A 211 28.12 -8.79 -18.64
CA GLN A 211 28.30 -9.99 -17.81
C GLN A 211 29.00 -9.75 -16.47
#